data_AF-A0A971YB05-F1
#
_entry.id   AF-A0A971YB05-F1
#
_cell.length_a   1.000
_cell.length_b   1.000
_cell.length_c   1.000
_cell.angle_alpha   90.00
_cell.angle_beta   90.00
_cell.angle_gamma   90.00
#
_symmetry.space_group_name_H-M   'P 1'
#
loop_
_entity.id
_entity.type
_entity.pdbx_description
1 polymer ?
#
loop_
_entity_poly.entity_id
_entity_poly.type
_entity_poly.pdbx_seq_one_letter_code
_entity_poly.pdbx_strand_id
1 'polypeptide(L)'
;MHFTLISIFPEFFTSPLSCGLVSKAKDKGLVRFSFLNPRDFSTNKHHNVDDRPYGGGPGMVMAVEPLQRALATLSPRTRVLMLSPKGRPLTQDLARELAQEKELALICGRYEGIDARLEQVCPVEAVSVGDFVLNGGESAALCLIEAVGRLVPDFMGHNESVDEESFSAGLLEYPHYTRPDVYAGHAIPEVLASGHHAQIAAWRREESLATTLKLRPDLLQTARLTDADVQYLRTLERVRLGRNLYVALVHAPVLNKSGQTITTSLTNLDLHDIARVSRTYGLGGYFVCTPVRDQQDLAQTLIHHWLDGYGATANPDRGQALRQVQVVGMLDDAVEEITRRSGQAPKVVCTSAKAGTLTFAHVQSWLPEEPVLIVLGTGHGLHKSVLDRSDGTLRAVRYLDAYNHLSVRSAASIIIDRLLGDAG
;
A
#
# COMPACT_ATOMS: atom_id res chain seq x y z
N MET A 1 -3.55 23.64 -23.58
CA MET A 1 -3.70 22.17 -23.68
C MET A 1 -5.04 21.83 -24.31
N HIS A 2 -5.13 20.79 -25.13
CA HIS A 2 -6.37 20.35 -25.77
C HIS A 2 -6.69 18.90 -25.39
N PHE A 3 -7.88 18.67 -24.84
CA PHE A 3 -8.42 17.35 -24.56
C PHE A 3 -9.46 16.96 -25.61
N THR A 4 -9.29 15.80 -26.25
CA THR A 4 -10.30 15.16 -27.09
C THR A 4 -10.93 14.00 -26.35
N LEU A 5 -12.24 14.07 -26.09
CA LEU A 5 -12.99 13.10 -25.32
C LEU A 5 -13.70 12.14 -26.27
N ILE A 6 -13.32 10.86 -26.23
CA ILE A 6 -13.89 9.81 -27.08
C ILE A 6 -14.87 9.02 -26.21
N SER A 7 -16.16 9.33 -26.34
CA SER A 7 -17.22 8.75 -25.50
C SER A 7 -18.52 8.68 -26.28
N ILE A 8 -19.33 7.65 -25.99
CA ILE A 8 -20.70 7.56 -26.50
C ILE A 8 -21.71 8.46 -25.76
N PHE A 9 -21.28 9.12 -24.68
CA PHE A 9 -22.07 10.07 -23.87
C PHE A 9 -21.34 11.42 -23.75
N PRO A 10 -21.14 12.16 -24.85
CA PRO A 10 -20.51 13.49 -24.79
C PRO A 10 -21.24 14.45 -23.84
N GLU A 11 -22.55 14.29 -23.67
CA GLU A 11 -23.37 15.09 -22.76
C GLU A 11 -22.97 14.97 -21.28
N PHE A 12 -22.30 13.86 -20.89
CA PHE A 12 -21.81 13.63 -19.53
C PHE A 12 -20.83 14.71 -19.06
N PHE A 13 -20.13 15.34 -20.01
CA PHE A 13 -19.11 16.35 -19.74
C PHE A 13 -19.64 17.78 -19.74
N THR A 14 -20.86 18.02 -20.22
CA THR A 14 -21.42 19.37 -20.41
C THR A 14 -21.37 20.20 -19.13
N SER A 15 -21.90 19.65 -18.03
CA SER A 15 -21.94 20.35 -16.74
C SER A 15 -20.56 20.44 -16.10
N PRO A 16 -19.80 19.35 -15.90
CA PRO A 16 -18.48 19.42 -15.28
C PRO A 16 -17.50 20.39 -15.97
N LEU A 17 -17.46 20.41 -17.32
CA LEU A 17 -16.55 21.29 -18.07
C LEU A 17 -17.04 22.75 -18.18
N SER A 18 -18.18 23.07 -17.57
CA SER A 18 -18.75 24.41 -17.51
C SER A 18 -18.78 24.99 -16.09
N CYS A 19 -18.19 24.28 -15.13
CA CYS A 19 -18.14 24.66 -13.72
C CYS A 19 -16.74 25.13 -13.28
N GLY A 20 -16.71 25.99 -12.26
CA GLY A 20 -15.50 26.30 -11.48
C GLY A 20 -14.31 26.81 -12.28
N LEU A 21 -13.11 26.34 -11.92
CA LEU A 21 -11.85 26.74 -12.55
C LEU A 21 -11.72 26.19 -13.98
N VAL A 22 -12.25 25.00 -14.26
CA VAL A 22 -12.23 24.42 -15.61
C VAL A 22 -12.95 25.34 -16.60
N SER A 23 -14.12 25.87 -16.23
CA SER A 23 -14.86 26.83 -17.06
C SER A 23 -14.04 28.10 -17.32
N LYS A 24 -13.46 28.70 -16.27
CA LYS A 24 -12.60 29.88 -16.40
C LYS A 24 -11.38 29.62 -17.28
N ALA A 25 -10.75 28.46 -17.14
CA ALA A 25 -9.60 28.07 -17.94
C ALA A 25 -9.96 27.85 -19.42
N LYS A 26 -11.16 27.31 -19.69
CA LYS A 26 -11.73 27.21 -21.04
C LYS A 26 -11.99 28.58 -21.65
N ASP A 27 -12.60 29.50 -20.91
CA ASP A 27 -12.90 30.87 -21.39
C ASP A 27 -11.62 31.66 -21.68
N LYS A 28 -10.56 31.45 -20.89
CA LYS A 28 -9.21 32.00 -21.14
C LYS A 28 -8.43 31.27 -22.25
N GLY A 29 -8.96 30.18 -22.78
CA GLY A 29 -8.30 29.37 -23.82
C GLY A 29 -7.10 28.56 -23.34
N LEU A 30 -6.89 28.41 -22.03
CA LEU A 30 -5.81 27.61 -21.44
C LEU A 30 -6.03 26.11 -21.69
N VAL A 31 -7.28 25.68 -21.59
CA VAL A 31 -7.75 24.34 -21.93
C VAL A 31 -8.82 24.41 -23.02
N ARG A 32 -8.84 23.40 -23.90
CA ARG A 32 -9.85 23.26 -24.96
C ARG A 32 -10.36 21.83 -24.96
N PHE A 33 -11.62 21.65 -25.36
CA PHE A 33 -12.28 20.35 -25.36
C PHE A 33 -12.88 20.07 -26.74
N SER A 34 -12.69 18.85 -27.23
CA SER A 34 -13.39 18.32 -28.41
C SER A 34 -13.99 16.97 -28.08
N PHE A 35 -15.02 16.57 -28.81
CA PHE A 35 -15.73 15.33 -28.57
C PHE A 35 -15.77 14.50 -29.85
N LEU A 36 -15.49 13.22 -29.71
CA LEU A 36 -15.68 12.23 -30.78
C LEU A 36 -16.61 11.14 -30.24
N ASN A 37 -17.79 11.01 -30.82
CA ASN A 37 -18.69 9.92 -30.47
C ASN A 37 -18.40 8.71 -31.37
N PRO A 38 -17.95 7.55 -30.84
CA PRO A 38 -17.68 6.37 -31.66
C PRO A 38 -18.88 5.93 -32.51
N ARG A 39 -20.12 6.28 -32.14
CA ARG A 39 -21.33 5.99 -32.94
C ARG A 39 -21.28 6.65 -34.32
N ASP A 40 -20.67 7.83 -34.42
CA ASP A 40 -20.54 8.58 -35.68
C ASP A 40 -19.55 7.92 -36.65
N PHE A 41 -18.71 7.01 -36.15
CA PHE A 41 -17.70 6.28 -36.91
C PHE A 41 -18.10 4.83 -37.21
N SER A 42 -19.29 4.42 -36.75
CA SER A 42 -19.83 3.09 -37.02
C SER A 42 -20.31 2.97 -38.46
N THR A 43 -20.06 1.82 -39.09
CA THR A 43 -20.50 1.51 -40.46
C THR A 43 -21.83 0.77 -40.53
N ASN A 44 -22.36 0.33 -39.38
CA ASN A 44 -23.62 -0.37 -39.36
C ASN A 44 -24.82 0.60 -39.33
N LYS A 45 -25.95 0.17 -39.88
CA LYS A 45 -27.18 0.97 -40.01
C LYS A 45 -27.72 1.51 -38.67
N HIS A 46 -27.38 0.86 -37.56
CA HIS A 46 -27.89 1.19 -36.23
C HIS A 46 -26.92 2.03 -35.41
N HIS A 47 -25.75 2.38 -35.97
CA HIS A 47 -24.66 3.05 -35.26
C HIS A 47 -24.25 2.34 -33.95
N ASN A 48 -24.33 1.00 -33.94
CA ASN A 48 -23.88 0.19 -32.81
C ASN A 48 -22.36 0.27 -32.72
N VAL A 49 -21.86 0.30 -31.49
CA VAL A 49 -20.43 0.39 -31.18
C VAL A 49 -19.97 -0.78 -30.31
N ASP A 50 -20.83 -1.76 -30.11
CA ASP A 50 -20.65 -2.88 -29.21
C ASP A 50 -21.22 -4.17 -29.83
N ASP A 51 -20.65 -5.30 -29.43
CA ASP A 51 -21.13 -6.63 -29.80
C ASP A 51 -20.88 -7.63 -28.66
N ARG A 52 -21.42 -8.84 -28.78
CA ARG A 52 -21.24 -9.90 -27.79
C ARG A 52 -19.78 -10.34 -27.71
N PRO A 53 -19.27 -10.65 -26.51
CA PRO A 53 -17.90 -11.15 -26.35
C PRO A 53 -17.73 -12.53 -26.98
N TYR A 54 -16.60 -12.74 -27.68
CA TYR A 54 -16.13 -14.08 -28.00
C TYR A 54 -15.82 -14.85 -26.71
N GLY A 55 -16.11 -16.16 -26.69
CA GLY A 55 -15.98 -17.00 -25.49
C GLY A 55 -17.24 -17.04 -24.61
N GLY A 56 -18.27 -16.26 -24.94
CA GLY A 56 -19.50 -16.16 -24.15
C GLY A 56 -19.32 -15.29 -22.90
N GLY A 57 -20.30 -15.36 -21.99
CA GLY A 57 -20.37 -14.50 -20.80
C GLY A 57 -21.45 -13.41 -20.93
N PRO A 58 -21.79 -12.74 -19.80
CA PRO A 58 -22.72 -11.62 -19.81
C PRO A 58 -22.10 -10.36 -20.45
N GLY A 59 -22.94 -9.39 -20.78
CA GLY A 59 -22.51 -8.06 -21.21
C GLY A 59 -22.16 -7.93 -22.70
N MET A 60 -21.57 -6.78 -23.04
CA MET A 60 -21.18 -6.37 -24.39
C MET A 60 -19.75 -5.83 -24.37
N VAL A 61 -19.05 -5.86 -25.50
CA VAL A 61 -17.70 -5.32 -25.66
C VAL A 61 -17.71 -4.27 -26.76
N MET A 62 -17.10 -3.11 -26.53
CA MET A 62 -16.98 -2.07 -27.55
C MET A 62 -16.11 -2.56 -28.72
N ALA A 63 -16.65 -2.44 -29.92
CA ALA A 63 -15.99 -2.84 -31.16
C ALA A 63 -14.76 -1.97 -31.45
N VAL A 64 -13.71 -2.59 -31.98
CA VAL A 64 -12.45 -1.92 -32.33
C VAL A 64 -12.60 -0.92 -33.47
N GLU A 65 -13.43 -1.24 -34.48
CA GLU A 65 -13.49 -0.47 -35.73
C GLU A 65 -13.94 0.99 -35.54
N PRO A 66 -15.07 1.29 -34.85
CA PRO A 66 -15.50 2.68 -34.69
C PRO A 66 -14.51 3.51 -33.86
N LEU A 67 -13.87 2.91 -32.86
CA LEU A 67 -12.82 3.56 -32.07
C LEU A 67 -11.57 3.85 -32.90
N GLN A 68 -11.08 2.87 -33.67
CA GLN A 68 -9.93 3.04 -34.55
C GLN A 68 -10.18 4.15 -35.57
N ARG A 69 -11.37 4.20 -36.18
CA ARG A 69 -11.75 5.26 -37.12
C ARG A 69 -11.80 6.63 -36.47
N ALA A 70 -12.33 6.74 -35.25
CA ALA A 70 -12.31 7.99 -34.49
C ALA A 70 -10.87 8.44 -34.22
N LEU A 71 -10.01 7.53 -33.75
CA LEU A 71 -8.60 7.81 -33.48
C LEU A 71 -7.82 8.24 -34.72
N ALA A 72 -8.15 7.70 -35.90
CA ALA A 72 -7.51 8.08 -37.16
C ALA A 72 -7.76 9.54 -37.58
N THR A 73 -8.73 10.23 -36.96
CA THR A 73 -8.97 11.67 -37.18
C THR A 73 -8.08 12.57 -36.36
N LEU A 74 -7.38 12.03 -35.36
CA LEU A 74 -6.52 12.79 -34.46
C LEU A 74 -5.19 13.14 -35.11
N SER A 75 -4.56 14.19 -34.59
CA SER A 75 -3.17 14.53 -34.91
C SER A 75 -2.25 13.36 -34.51
N PRO A 76 -1.24 12.99 -35.33
CA PRO A 76 -0.27 11.95 -34.95
C PRO A 76 0.56 12.28 -33.70
N ARG A 77 0.52 13.53 -33.23
CA ARG A 77 1.20 13.97 -32.00
C ARG A 77 0.31 13.89 -30.77
N THR A 78 -0.98 13.60 -30.93
CA THR A 78 -1.91 13.45 -29.82
C THR A 78 -1.58 12.19 -29.04
N ARG A 79 -1.32 12.32 -27.74
CA ARG A 79 -1.12 11.17 -26.86
C ARG A 79 -2.49 10.61 -26.45
N VAL A 80 -2.70 9.32 -26.70
CA VAL A 80 -4.01 8.67 -26.55
C VAL A 80 -4.04 7.80 -25.31
N LEU A 81 -4.93 8.13 -24.37
CA LEU A 81 -5.09 7.44 -23.10
C LEU A 81 -6.44 6.71 -23.06
N MET A 82 -6.44 5.42 -22.74
CA MET A 82 -7.63 4.63 -22.50
C MET A 82 -7.87 4.49 -20.99
N LEU A 83 -9.03 4.95 -20.53
CA LEU A 83 -9.38 4.88 -19.12
C LEU A 83 -9.79 3.44 -18.78
N SER A 84 -8.98 2.77 -17.96
CA SER A 84 -9.14 1.34 -17.68
C SER A 84 -8.51 0.95 -16.34
N PRO A 85 -9.16 0.09 -15.54
CA PRO A 85 -8.62 -0.35 -14.24
C PRO A 85 -7.30 -1.11 -14.34
N LYS A 86 -6.97 -1.68 -15.50
CA LYS A 86 -5.67 -2.34 -15.76
C LYS A 86 -4.52 -1.38 -16.10
N GLY A 87 -4.82 -0.09 -16.23
CA GLY A 87 -3.87 0.93 -16.67
C GLY A 87 -2.86 1.35 -15.60
N ARG A 88 -1.88 2.15 -16.01
CA ARG A 88 -0.95 2.82 -15.08
C ARG A 88 -1.77 3.68 -14.11
N PRO A 89 -1.55 3.59 -12.78
CA PRO A 89 -2.28 4.41 -11.82
C PRO A 89 -2.08 5.91 -12.05
N LEU A 90 -3.16 6.69 -11.93
CA LEU A 90 -3.15 8.14 -11.96
C LEU A 90 -2.57 8.68 -10.65
N THR A 91 -1.26 8.91 -10.66
CA THR A 91 -0.52 9.57 -9.58
C THR A 91 -0.30 11.04 -9.90
N GLN A 92 0.09 11.83 -8.90
CA GLN A 92 0.47 13.23 -9.11
C GLN A 92 1.64 13.38 -10.08
N ASP A 93 2.58 12.42 -10.10
CA ASP A 93 3.68 12.41 -11.06
C ASP A 93 3.21 12.13 -12.49
N LEU A 94 2.26 11.22 -12.68
CA LEU A 94 1.64 11.02 -14.00
C LEU A 94 0.87 12.28 -14.42
N ALA A 95 0.16 12.95 -13.50
CA ALA A 95 -0.53 14.19 -13.81
C ALA A 95 0.44 15.29 -14.29
N ARG A 96 1.60 15.44 -13.63
CA ARG A 96 2.67 16.35 -14.06
C ARG A 96 3.26 15.99 -15.41
N GLU A 97 3.49 14.70 -15.66
CA GLU A 97 3.97 14.20 -16.95
C GLU A 97 2.99 14.58 -18.07
N LEU A 98 1.70 14.27 -17.87
CA LEU A 98 0.64 14.57 -18.84
C LEU A 98 0.41 16.07 -19.02
N ALA A 99 0.64 16.89 -17.99
CA ALA A 99 0.52 18.35 -18.04
C ALA A 99 1.48 19.01 -19.04
N GLN A 100 2.57 18.32 -19.42
CA GLN A 100 3.52 18.80 -20.42
C GLN A 100 3.03 18.59 -21.86
N GLU A 101 1.99 17.78 -22.07
CA GLU A 101 1.45 17.50 -23.39
C GLU A 101 0.64 18.68 -23.93
N LYS A 102 0.67 18.88 -25.25
CA LYS A 102 -0.18 19.88 -25.90
C LYS A 102 -1.59 19.34 -26.18
N GLU A 103 -1.68 18.06 -26.53
CA GLU A 103 -2.88 17.38 -26.99
C GLU A 103 -3.00 16.00 -26.34
N LEU A 104 -4.13 15.75 -25.68
CA LEU A 104 -4.48 14.47 -25.06
C LEU A 104 -5.81 13.98 -25.63
N ALA A 105 -5.91 12.70 -25.96
CA ALA A 105 -7.19 12.05 -26.27
C ALA A 105 -7.54 11.02 -25.21
N LEU A 106 -8.77 11.05 -24.71
CA LEU A 106 -9.24 10.24 -23.59
C LEU A 106 -10.35 9.29 -24.07
N ILE A 107 -10.06 8.00 -24.15
CA ILE A 107 -11.02 6.96 -24.56
C ILE A 107 -11.80 6.48 -23.35
N CYS A 108 -13.10 6.77 -23.34
CA CYS A 108 -14.02 6.37 -22.29
C CYS A 108 -14.67 5.04 -22.66
N GLY A 109 -14.14 3.93 -22.14
CA GLY A 109 -14.73 2.60 -22.29
C GLY A 109 -16.08 2.47 -21.58
N ARG A 110 -16.93 1.58 -22.10
CA ARG A 110 -18.24 1.21 -21.55
C ARG A 110 -18.43 -0.31 -21.61
N TYR A 111 -19.53 -0.78 -21.04
CA TYR A 111 -19.89 -2.21 -21.00
C TYR A 111 -18.81 -3.03 -20.26
N GLU A 112 -18.47 -4.24 -20.75
CA GLU A 112 -17.38 -5.05 -20.18
C GLU A 112 -15.98 -4.50 -20.53
N GLY A 113 -15.92 -3.53 -21.46
CA GLY A 113 -14.69 -2.88 -21.88
C GLY A 113 -14.59 -2.73 -23.39
N ILE A 114 -13.37 -2.50 -23.84
CA ILE A 114 -13.01 -2.31 -25.25
C ILE A 114 -12.28 -3.55 -25.75
N ASP A 115 -12.52 -3.92 -27.01
CA ASP A 115 -11.79 -5.00 -27.67
C ASP A 115 -10.27 -4.83 -27.51
N ALA A 116 -9.60 -5.84 -26.95
CA ALA A 116 -8.19 -5.81 -26.61
C ALA A 116 -7.26 -5.59 -27.81
N ARG A 117 -7.74 -5.82 -29.05
CA ARG A 117 -6.97 -5.55 -30.27
C ARG A 117 -6.76 -4.07 -30.52
N LEU A 118 -7.54 -3.17 -29.91
CA LEU A 118 -7.33 -1.72 -30.06
C LEU A 118 -5.89 -1.31 -29.70
N GLU A 119 -5.35 -1.84 -28.61
CA GLU A 119 -3.96 -1.59 -28.16
C GLU A 119 -2.91 -2.17 -29.12
N GLN A 120 -3.28 -3.13 -29.96
CA GLN A 120 -2.38 -3.74 -30.95
C GLN A 120 -2.33 -2.94 -32.26
N VAL A 121 -3.41 -2.22 -32.58
CA VAL A 121 -3.57 -1.51 -33.86
C VAL A 121 -3.47 0.01 -33.73
N CYS A 122 -3.48 0.54 -32.50
CA CYS A 122 -3.38 1.97 -32.22
C CYS A 122 -2.40 2.20 -31.05
N PRO A 123 -1.61 3.29 -31.08
CA PRO A 123 -0.71 3.64 -29.99
C PRO A 123 -1.50 4.23 -28.80
N VAL A 124 -2.07 3.35 -27.99
CA VAL A 124 -2.93 3.68 -26.84
C VAL A 124 -2.28 3.25 -25.54
N GLU A 125 -2.27 4.14 -24.55
CA GLU A 125 -1.79 3.85 -23.20
C GLU A 125 -2.97 3.71 -22.24
N ALA A 126 -3.02 2.64 -21.42
CA ALA A 126 -4.07 2.49 -20.42
C ALA A 126 -3.74 3.26 -19.13
N VAL A 127 -4.71 4.00 -18.58
CA VAL A 127 -4.60 4.73 -17.29
C VAL A 127 -5.75 4.35 -16.36
N SER A 128 -5.43 4.05 -15.10
CA SER A 128 -6.39 3.74 -14.03
C SER A 128 -6.51 4.90 -13.05
N VAL A 129 -7.71 5.26 -12.63
CA VAL A 129 -7.93 6.31 -11.61
C VAL A 129 -8.02 5.75 -10.18
N GLY A 130 -7.92 4.42 -10.02
CA GLY A 130 -7.86 3.77 -8.72
C GLY A 130 -8.31 2.30 -8.78
N ASP A 131 -8.14 1.61 -7.65
CA ASP A 131 -8.41 0.18 -7.50
C ASP A 131 -9.91 -0.10 -7.22
N PHE A 132 -10.76 0.36 -8.13
CA PHE A 132 -12.21 0.16 -8.10
C PHE A 132 -12.78 0.17 -9.53
N VAL A 133 -14.03 -0.28 -9.68
CA VAL A 133 -14.70 -0.39 -10.99
C VAL A 133 -15.77 0.70 -11.14
N LEU A 134 -15.75 1.39 -12.27
CA LEU A 134 -16.75 2.40 -12.65
C LEU A 134 -17.63 1.88 -13.79
N ASN A 135 -18.83 2.45 -13.94
CA ASN A 135 -19.76 2.14 -15.03
C ASN A 135 -19.27 2.60 -16.42
N GLY A 136 -18.20 3.39 -16.48
CA GLY A 136 -17.65 3.95 -17.71
C GLY A 136 -16.43 4.82 -17.46
N GLY A 137 -15.68 5.08 -18.52
CA GLY A 137 -14.45 5.88 -18.46
C GLY A 137 -14.67 7.39 -18.32
N GLU A 138 -15.90 7.90 -18.40
CA GLU A 138 -16.18 9.35 -18.40
C GLU A 138 -15.84 10.01 -17.07
N SER A 139 -16.20 9.39 -15.93
CA SER A 139 -15.80 9.89 -14.61
C SER A 139 -14.29 9.85 -14.43
N ALA A 140 -13.62 8.79 -14.93
CA ALA A 140 -12.17 8.67 -14.89
C ALA A 140 -11.49 9.75 -15.75
N ALA A 141 -12.05 10.05 -16.92
CA ALA A 141 -11.58 11.12 -17.78
C ALA A 141 -11.70 12.49 -17.09
N LEU A 142 -12.80 12.76 -16.38
CA LEU A 142 -12.95 13.98 -15.57
C LEU A 142 -11.90 14.07 -14.46
N CYS A 143 -11.63 12.98 -13.73
CA CYS A 143 -10.57 12.95 -12.72
C CYS A 143 -9.20 13.31 -13.34
N LEU A 144 -8.88 12.75 -14.51
CA LEU A 144 -7.64 13.05 -15.22
C LEU A 144 -7.59 14.51 -15.67
N ILE A 145 -8.67 15.03 -16.27
CA ILE A 145 -8.76 16.43 -16.72
C ILE A 145 -8.56 17.40 -15.54
N GLU A 146 -9.18 17.15 -14.39
CA GLU A 146 -9.02 17.97 -13.18
C GLU A 146 -7.57 17.93 -12.67
N ALA A 147 -6.98 16.73 -12.56
CA ALA A 147 -5.62 16.55 -12.05
C ALA A 147 -4.54 17.14 -12.98
N VAL A 148 -4.70 16.98 -14.30
CA VAL A 148 -3.75 17.47 -15.31
C VAL A 148 -3.99 18.94 -15.62
N GLY A 149 -5.24 19.32 -15.84
CA GLY A 149 -5.63 20.67 -16.24
C GLY A 149 -5.18 21.74 -15.24
N ARG A 150 -5.29 21.44 -13.93
CA ARG A 150 -4.85 22.36 -12.87
C ARG A 150 -3.36 22.68 -12.86
N LEU A 151 -2.54 21.81 -13.46
CA LEU A 151 -1.09 21.98 -13.58
C LEU A 151 -0.69 22.77 -14.84
N VAL A 152 -1.65 23.09 -15.72
CA VAL A 152 -1.41 23.96 -16.87
C VAL A 152 -1.08 25.37 -16.37
N PRO A 153 -0.03 26.04 -16.90
CA PRO A 153 0.30 27.41 -16.52
C PRO A 153 -0.91 28.35 -16.57
N ASP A 154 -1.00 29.23 -15.57
CA ASP A 154 -2.08 30.21 -15.39
C ASP A 154 -3.48 29.64 -15.08
N PHE A 155 -3.63 28.32 -14.91
CA PHE A 155 -4.93 27.71 -14.58
C PHE A 155 -5.43 28.17 -13.20
N MET A 156 -4.57 28.09 -12.17
CA MET A 156 -4.92 28.45 -10.79
C MET A 156 -4.67 29.92 -10.43
N GLY A 157 -4.14 30.73 -11.37
CA GLY A 157 -3.92 32.17 -11.20
C GLY A 157 -2.66 32.56 -10.40
N HIS A 158 -2.35 31.87 -9.30
CA HIS A 158 -1.10 32.05 -8.55
C HIS A 158 -0.34 30.72 -8.47
N ASN A 159 0.88 30.68 -9.01
CA ASN A 159 1.69 29.45 -9.11
C ASN A 159 2.34 29.00 -7.80
N GLU A 160 2.20 29.77 -6.72
CA GLU A 160 2.91 29.54 -5.45
C GLU A 160 2.39 28.34 -4.64
N SER A 161 1.21 27.79 -4.98
CA SER A 161 0.53 26.74 -4.21
C SER A 161 0.89 25.30 -4.61
N VAL A 162 1.43 25.07 -5.81
CA VAL A 162 1.50 23.70 -6.38
C VAL A 162 2.48 22.80 -5.62
N ASP A 163 3.55 23.39 -5.08
CA ASP A 163 4.63 22.64 -4.42
C ASP A 163 4.30 22.27 -2.97
N GLU A 164 3.34 22.93 -2.33
CA GLU A 164 2.91 22.66 -0.94
C GLU A 164 1.73 21.67 -0.83
N GLU A 165 1.13 21.28 -1.95
CA GLU A 165 -0.05 20.42 -1.98
C GLU A 165 0.22 18.96 -1.60
N SER A 166 -0.84 18.28 -1.21
CA SER A 166 -0.80 16.84 -0.95
C SER A 166 -0.20 16.07 -2.13
N PHE A 167 0.66 15.12 -1.81
CA PHE A 167 1.45 14.27 -2.72
C PHE A 167 2.57 15.01 -3.49
N SER A 168 2.65 16.35 -3.45
CA SER A 168 3.65 17.06 -4.23
C SER A 168 5.08 16.77 -3.79
N ALA A 169 5.31 16.66 -2.47
CA ALA A 169 6.57 16.26 -1.85
C ALA A 169 6.53 14.82 -1.27
N GLY A 170 5.54 14.01 -1.68
CA GLY A 170 5.31 12.69 -1.10
C GLY A 170 4.69 12.72 0.31
N LEU A 171 4.10 13.84 0.72
CA LEU A 171 3.41 14.00 2.01
C LEU A 171 1.99 14.53 1.80
N LEU A 172 1.13 14.38 2.80
CA LEU A 172 -0.16 15.08 2.86
C LEU A 172 0.04 16.54 3.30
N GLU A 173 -0.89 17.40 2.91
CA GLU A 173 -0.87 18.81 3.29
C GLU A 173 -1.23 19.03 4.77
N TYR A 174 -0.79 20.17 5.31
CA TYR A 174 -1.14 20.62 6.66
C TYR A 174 -2.62 21.07 6.74
N PRO A 175 -3.22 21.11 7.95
CA PRO A 175 -4.58 21.60 8.11
C PRO A 175 -4.67 23.10 7.82
N HIS A 176 -5.73 23.49 7.11
CA HIS A 176 -6.02 24.88 6.76
C HIS A 176 -7.03 25.49 7.73
N TYR A 177 -6.81 26.75 8.09
CA TYR A 177 -7.70 27.54 8.95
C TYR A 177 -8.10 28.82 8.25
N THR A 178 -9.33 29.27 8.49
CA THR A 178 -9.83 30.57 8.01
C THR A 178 -10.67 31.22 9.09
N ARG A 179 -11.04 32.48 8.88
CA ARG A 179 -11.84 33.26 9.82
C ARG A 179 -13.20 32.57 10.07
N PRO A 180 -13.74 32.64 11.29
CA PRO A 180 -13.26 33.41 12.46
C PRO A 180 -12.17 32.68 13.28
N ASP A 181 -11.42 33.44 14.09
CA ASP A 181 -10.29 32.93 14.89
C ASP A 181 -10.70 31.88 15.94
N VAL A 182 -11.95 31.93 16.41
CA VAL A 182 -12.55 30.91 17.29
C VAL A 182 -13.90 30.50 16.72
N TYR A 183 -14.06 29.20 16.47
CA TYR A 183 -15.34 28.63 16.02
C TYR A 183 -15.77 27.52 16.96
N ALA A 184 -16.97 27.63 17.53
CA ALA A 184 -17.54 26.65 18.46
C ALA A 184 -16.60 26.27 19.64
N GLY A 185 -15.81 27.24 20.14
CA GLY A 185 -14.85 27.02 21.22
C GLY A 185 -13.48 26.48 20.79
N HIS A 186 -13.28 26.21 19.50
CA HIS A 186 -11.98 25.81 18.94
C HIS A 186 -11.27 27.02 18.35
N ALA A 187 -10.14 27.41 18.95
CA ALA A 187 -9.28 28.47 18.44
C ALA A 187 -8.32 27.96 17.36
N ILE A 188 -7.92 28.84 16.44
CA ILE A 188 -6.80 28.57 15.53
C ILE A 188 -5.47 28.45 16.31
N PRO A 189 -4.47 27.72 15.77
CA PRO A 189 -3.11 27.72 16.32
C PRO A 189 -2.52 29.14 16.39
N GLU A 190 -2.00 29.53 17.56
CA GLU A 190 -1.47 30.89 17.80
C GLU A 190 -0.36 31.29 16.81
N VAL A 191 0.46 30.32 16.39
CA VAL A 191 1.54 30.54 15.41
C VAL A 191 1.02 31.10 14.08
N LEU A 192 -0.20 30.73 13.67
CA LEU A 192 -0.82 31.22 12.43
C LEU A 192 -1.26 32.68 12.53
N ALA A 193 -1.48 33.19 13.74
CA ALA A 193 -1.81 34.60 13.99
C ALA A 193 -0.57 35.49 14.19
N SER A 194 0.62 34.90 14.33
CA SER A 194 1.84 35.63 14.72
C SER A 194 2.46 36.49 13.62
N GLY A 195 2.19 36.20 12.34
CA GLY A 195 2.85 36.83 11.19
C GLY A 195 4.32 36.40 10.98
N HIS A 196 4.86 35.49 11.80
CA HIS A 196 6.23 35.00 11.65
C HIS A 196 6.31 33.89 10.59
N HIS A 197 6.58 34.28 9.34
CA HIS A 197 6.63 33.37 8.19
C HIS A 197 7.47 32.09 8.40
N ALA A 198 8.64 32.20 9.04
CA ALA A 198 9.51 31.04 9.30
C ALA A 198 8.89 30.04 10.30
N GLN A 199 8.23 30.55 11.35
CA GLN A 199 7.55 29.70 12.34
C GLN A 199 6.31 29.04 11.73
N ILE A 200 5.57 29.77 10.89
CA ILE A 200 4.42 29.25 10.16
C ILE A 200 4.87 28.14 9.21
N ALA A 201 5.95 28.32 8.46
CA ALA A 201 6.49 27.29 7.56
C ALA A 201 6.95 26.03 8.31
N ALA A 202 7.61 26.19 9.46
CA ALA A 202 8.00 25.07 10.32
C ALA A 202 6.77 24.30 10.83
N TRP A 203 5.77 25.02 11.36
CA TRP A 203 4.52 24.43 11.83
C TRP A 203 3.78 23.68 10.70
N ARG A 204 3.70 24.27 9.50
CA ARG A 204 3.11 23.62 8.32
C ARG A 204 3.81 22.30 7.96
N ARG A 205 5.14 22.29 8.02
CA ARG A 205 5.92 21.07 7.76
C ARG A 205 5.65 20.01 8.82
N GLU A 206 5.66 20.39 10.10
CA GLU A 206 5.38 19.50 11.23
C GLU A 206 3.96 18.91 11.16
N GLU A 207 2.94 19.70 10.86
CA GLU A 207 1.57 19.20 10.73
C GLU A 207 1.38 18.32 9.49
N SER A 208 2.06 18.61 8.38
CA SER A 208 2.08 17.77 7.18
C SER A 208 2.65 16.38 7.50
N LEU A 209 3.76 16.32 8.24
CA LEU A 209 4.37 15.07 8.70
C LEU A 209 3.45 14.31 9.66
N ALA A 210 2.88 14.99 10.65
CA ALA A 210 1.97 14.38 11.63
C ALA A 210 0.71 13.81 10.96
N THR A 211 0.11 14.57 10.04
CA THR A 211 -1.05 14.15 9.26
C THR A 211 -0.71 12.95 8.37
N THR A 212 0.45 12.97 7.71
CA THR A 212 0.93 11.85 6.89
C THR A 212 1.13 10.60 7.74
N LEU A 213 1.84 10.70 8.87
CA LEU A 213 2.05 9.57 9.79
C LEU A 213 0.73 8.98 10.29
N LYS A 214 -0.27 9.82 10.55
CA LYS A 214 -1.57 9.39 11.08
C LYS A 214 -2.47 8.73 10.02
N LEU A 215 -2.52 9.28 8.81
CA LEU A 215 -3.52 8.90 7.80
C LEU A 215 -2.96 8.06 6.67
N ARG A 216 -1.71 8.29 6.27
CA ARG A 216 -1.05 7.66 5.12
C ARG A 216 0.44 7.39 5.42
N PRO A 217 0.76 6.61 6.47
CA PRO A 217 2.14 6.38 6.86
C PRO A 217 2.94 5.61 5.78
N ASP A 218 2.26 4.95 4.84
CA ASP A 218 2.86 4.34 3.65
C ASP A 218 3.61 5.35 2.78
N LEU A 219 3.19 6.62 2.74
CA LEU A 219 3.87 7.65 1.95
C LEU A 219 5.28 7.98 2.48
N LEU A 220 5.51 7.81 3.78
CA LEU A 220 6.81 8.11 4.41
C LEU A 220 7.95 7.24 3.87
N GLN A 221 7.65 6.07 3.29
CA GLN A 221 8.65 5.18 2.68
C GLN A 221 9.33 5.81 1.46
N THR A 222 8.67 6.74 0.78
CA THR A 222 9.16 7.37 -0.46
C THR A 222 9.31 8.88 -0.35
N ALA A 223 8.73 9.49 0.70
CA ALA A 223 8.86 10.91 0.99
C ALA A 223 10.34 11.30 1.20
N ARG A 224 10.71 12.47 0.67
CA ARG A 224 12.03 13.06 0.94
C ARG A 224 12.01 13.72 2.31
N LEU A 225 12.52 13.01 3.31
CA LEU A 225 12.61 13.47 4.70
C LEU A 225 14.03 14.00 4.99
N THR A 226 14.08 15.13 5.67
CA THR A 226 15.31 15.67 6.27
C THR A 226 15.55 15.05 7.64
N ASP A 227 16.75 15.21 8.19
CA ASP A 227 17.05 14.76 9.55
C ASP A 227 16.11 15.39 10.59
N ALA A 228 15.76 16.67 10.41
CA ALA A 228 14.82 17.37 11.28
C ALA A 228 13.41 16.74 11.24
N ASP A 229 12.92 16.39 10.03
CA ASP A 229 11.64 15.72 9.87
C ASP A 229 11.62 14.36 10.60
N VAL A 230 12.71 13.59 10.48
CA VAL A 230 12.84 12.29 11.15
C VAL A 230 12.88 12.44 12.67
N GLN A 231 13.59 13.45 13.19
CA GLN A 231 13.59 13.70 14.64
C GLN A 231 12.21 14.13 15.13
N TYR A 232 11.50 14.99 14.40
CA TYR A 232 10.13 15.36 14.74
C TYR A 232 9.19 14.15 14.73
N LEU A 233 9.19 13.35 13.65
CA LEU A 233 8.39 12.12 13.55
C LEU A 233 8.64 11.13 14.72
N ARG A 234 9.87 11.06 15.24
CA ARG A 234 10.20 10.21 16.41
C ARG A 234 9.58 10.71 17.71
N THR A 235 9.25 11.99 17.81
CA THR A 235 8.55 12.56 18.98
C THR A 235 7.07 12.28 18.98
N LEU A 236 6.48 12.00 17.81
CA LEU A 236 5.05 11.74 17.68
C LEU A 236 4.68 10.36 18.21
N GLU A 237 3.53 10.32 18.88
CA GLU A 237 2.89 9.05 19.20
C GLU A 237 2.37 8.38 17.92
N ARG A 238 2.65 7.08 17.79
CA ARG A 238 2.15 6.27 16.67
C ARG A 238 1.65 4.94 17.16
N VAL A 239 0.65 4.42 16.46
CA VAL A 239 0.21 3.03 16.65
C VAL A 239 1.39 2.12 16.31
N ARG A 240 1.75 1.25 17.24
CA ARG A 240 2.78 0.22 17.04
C ARG A 240 2.07 -1.13 16.92
N LEU A 241 1.68 -1.49 15.71
CA LEU A 241 1.08 -2.77 15.36
C LEU A 241 1.96 -3.93 15.80
N GLY A 242 3.29 -3.73 15.82
CA GLY A 242 4.26 -4.69 16.36
C GLY A 242 3.90 -5.21 17.76
N ARG A 243 3.31 -4.39 18.64
CA ARG A 243 2.94 -4.83 20.00
C ARG A 243 1.94 -6.00 20.01
N ASN A 244 1.12 -6.11 18.97
CA ASN A 244 0.14 -7.16 18.78
C ASN A 244 0.69 -8.32 17.92
N LEU A 245 1.89 -8.18 17.37
CA LEU A 245 2.56 -9.24 16.61
C LEU A 245 3.53 -10.01 17.51
N TYR A 246 3.35 -11.32 17.53
CA TYR A 246 4.19 -12.28 18.24
C TYR A 246 4.78 -13.28 17.24
N VAL A 247 5.91 -13.88 17.60
CA VAL A 247 6.56 -14.91 16.79
C VAL A 247 6.78 -16.15 17.64
N ALA A 248 6.50 -17.32 17.10
CA ALA A 248 6.88 -18.61 17.67
C ALA A 248 7.83 -19.35 16.71
N LEU A 249 9.00 -19.74 17.23
CA LEU A 249 9.91 -20.65 16.56
C LEU A 249 9.70 -22.06 17.11
N VAL A 250 9.12 -22.93 16.29
CA VAL A 250 8.70 -24.28 16.69
C VAL A 250 9.76 -25.29 16.29
N HIS A 251 10.38 -25.92 17.30
CA HIS A 251 11.34 -27.00 17.11
C HIS A 251 10.70 -28.39 17.10
N ALA A 252 9.51 -28.54 17.69
CA ALA A 252 8.68 -29.74 17.62
C ALA A 252 7.18 -29.44 17.84
N PRO A 253 6.27 -30.21 17.22
CA PRO A 253 6.53 -31.20 16.18
C PRO A 253 6.76 -30.54 14.81
N VAL A 254 7.86 -30.89 14.15
CA VAL A 254 8.18 -30.46 12.77
C VAL A 254 8.52 -31.65 11.89
N LEU A 255 8.57 -31.45 10.57
CA LEU A 255 8.86 -32.50 9.61
C LEU A 255 10.31 -32.45 9.14
N ASN A 256 10.92 -33.61 8.89
CA ASN A 256 12.18 -33.71 8.16
C ASN A 256 11.97 -33.82 6.63
N LYS A 257 13.05 -33.96 5.85
CA LYS A 257 12.98 -34.13 4.38
C LYS A 257 12.10 -35.31 3.94
N SER A 258 12.06 -36.36 4.76
CA SER A 258 11.31 -37.58 4.52
C SER A 258 9.86 -37.50 5.02
N GLY A 259 9.42 -36.35 5.54
CA GLY A 259 8.07 -36.16 6.08
C GLY A 259 7.83 -36.81 7.45
N GLN A 260 8.88 -37.24 8.15
CA GLN A 260 8.77 -37.81 9.49
C GLN A 260 8.73 -36.69 10.54
N THR A 261 7.91 -36.89 11.58
CA THR A 261 7.86 -35.99 12.73
C THR A 261 9.14 -36.10 13.55
N ILE A 262 9.83 -34.98 13.74
CA ILE A 262 11.08 -34.88 14.48
C ILE A 262 11.04 -33.68 15.44
N THR A 263 12.01 -33.66 16.35
CA THR A 263 12.43 -32.46 17.07
C THR A 263 13.75 -31.98 16.48
N THR A 264 13.83 -30.70 16.12
CA THR A 264 15.07 -30.09 15.64
C THR A 264 15.87 -29.47 16.79
N SER A 265 17.14 -29.15 16.52
CA SER A 265 18.01 -28.49 17.50
C SER A 265 17.78 -26.98 17.51
N LEU A 266 17.80 -26.40 18.70
CA LEU A 266 17.90 -24.96 18.89
C LEU A 266 19.26 -24.45 18.40
N THR A 267 19.28 -23.33 17.68
CA THR A 267 20.54 -22.66 17.32
C THR A 267 20.63 -21.28 17.97
N ASN A 268 21.84 -20.91 18.39
CA ASN A 268 22.10 -19.61 18.98
C ASN A 268 21.82 -18.44 18.01
N LEU A 269 22.00 -18.67 16.71
CA LEU A 269 21.72 -17.66 15.68
C LEU A 269 20.23 -17.38 15.58
N ASP A 270 19.37 -18.41 15.65
CA ASP A 270 17.91 -18.22 15.59
C ASP A 270 17.41 -17.37 16.75
N LEU A 271 17.92 -17.66 17.95
CA LEU A 271 17.62 -16.93 19.16
C LEU A 271 17.98 -15.44 19.01
N HIS A 272 19.21 -15.14 18.59
CA HIS A 272 19.71 -13.78 18.52
C HIS A 272 19.10 -12.96 17.39
N ASP A 273 19.05 -13.50 16.17
CA ASP A 273 18.63 -12.71 15.02
C ASP A 273 17.13 -12.41 15.09
N ILE A 274 16.30 -13.41 15.43
CA ILE A 274 14.85 -13.20 15.56
C ILE A 274 14.55 -12.27 16.74
N ALA A 275 15.25 -12.39 17.88
CA ALA A 275 15.08 -11.44 18.99
C ALA A 275 15.43 -10.00 18.61
N ARG A 276 16.46 -9.79 17.79
CA ARG A 276 16.80 -8.44 17.29
C ARG A 276 15.72 -7.91 16.36
N VAL A 277 15.21 -8.73 15.44
CA VAL A 277 14.09 -8.34 14.57
C VAL A 277 12.86 -8.00 15.43
N SER A 278 12.55 -8.83 16.43
CA SER A 278 11.47 -8.57 17.38
C SER A 278 11.64 -7.23 18.08
N ARG A 279 12.87 -6.89 18.51
CA ARG A 279 13.15 -5.61 19.16
C ARG A 279 13.04 -4.43 18.20
N THR A 280 13.59 -4.56 16.99
CA THR A 280 13.56 -3.51 15.96
C THR A 280 12.14 -3.09 15.61
N TYR A 281 11.25 -4.07 15.41
CA TYR A 281 9.86 -3.82 15.05
C TYR A 281 8.91 -3.73 16.25
N GLY A 282 9.43 -3.76 17.48
CA GLY A 282 8.64 -3.61 18.70
C GLY A 282 7.60 -4.72 18.91
N LEU A 283 7.95 -5.96 18.58
CA LEU A 283 7.06 -7.13 18.73
C LEU A 283 6.62 -7.32 20.18
N GLY A 284 5.41 -7.87 20.36
CA GLY A 284 4.85 -8.22 21.66
C GLY A 284 5.63 -9.34 22.37
N GLY A 285 6.30 -10.21 21.62
CA GLY A 285 7.17 -11.24 22.16
C GLY A 285 7.68 -12.23 21.12
N TYR A 286 8.72 -12.97 21.49
CA TYR A 286 9.30 -14.05 20.71
C TYR A 286 9.37 -15.33 21.56
N PHE A 287 8.67 -16.37 21.11
CA PHE A 287 8.60 -17.67 21.77
C PHE A 287 9.48 -18.70 21.06
N VAL A 288 10.27 -19.44 21.83
CA VAL A 288 11.01 -20.63 21.39
C VAL A 288 10.29 -21.85 21.96
N CYS A 289 9.66 -22.64 21.09
CA CYS A 289 8.85 -23.78 21.48
C CYS A 289 9.64 -25.08 21.28
N THR A 290 10.09 -25.69 22.37
CA THR A 290 10.79 -26.98 22.34
C THR A 290 10.45 -27.82 23.57
N PRO A 291 10.02 -29.09 23.43
CA PRO A 291 9.72 -29.95 24.57
C PRO A 291 10.99 -30.55 25.20
N VAL A 292 12.17 -30.31 24.61
CA VAL A 292 13.43 -30.89 25.06
C VAL A 292 14.05 -30.02 26.15
N ARG A 293 14.07 -30.53 27.38
CA ARG A 293 14.57 -29.81 28.56
C ARG A 293 15.99 -29.27 28.39
N ASP A 294 16.91 -30.06 27.86
CA ASP A 294 18.29 -29.62 27.64
C ASP A 294 18.38 -28.42 26.68
N GLN A 295 17.50 -28.34 25.68
CA GLN A 295 17.43 -27.18 24.79
C GLN A 295 16.83 -25.96 25.50
N GLN A 296 15.86 -26.19 26.39
CA GLN A 296 15.29 -25.11 27.20
C GLN A 296 16.35 -24.52 28.15
N ASP A 297 17.09 -25.37 28.85
CA ASP A 297 18.15 -24.98 29.78
C ASP A 297 19.28 -24.24 29.05
N LEU A 298 19.65 -24.70 27.84
CA LEU A 298 20.61 -24.01 26.97
C LEU A 298 20.13 -22.61 26.58
N ALA A 299 18.87 -22.50 26.13
CA ALA A 299 18.28 -21.22 25.76
C ALA A 299 18.25 -20.24 26.93
N GLN A 300 17.83 -20.71 28.11
CA GLN A 300 17.78 -19.91 29.33
C GLN A 300 19.17 -19.46 29.78
N THR A 301 20.18 -20.34 29.69
CA THR A 301 21.57 -19.99 29.99
C THR A 301 22.08 -18.88 29.07
N LEU A 302 21.79 -18.98 27.76
CA LEU A 302 22.15 -17.96 26.79
C LEU A 302 21.45 -16.63 27.08
N ILE A 303 20.15 -16.66 27.35
CA ILE A 303 19.38 -15.46 27.69
C ILE A 303 19.95 -14.80 28.96
N HIS A 304 20.15 -15.56 30.04
CA HIS A 304 20.68 -15.05 31.30
C HIS A 304 22.07 -14.42 31.15
N HIS A 305 22.96 -15.01 30.33
CA HIS A 305 24.28 -14.44 30.04
C HIS A 305 24.20 -13.00 29.50
N TRP A 306 23.19 -12.69 28.68
CA TRP A 306 23.01 -11.37 28.07
C TRP A 306 22.12 -10.43 28.88
N LEU A 307 21.31 -10.94 29.80
CA LEU A 307 20.45 -10.14 30.67
C LEU A 307 21.14 -9.72 31.96
N ASP A 308 21.79 -10.67 32.64
CA ASP A 308 22.33 -10.50 33.99
C ASP A 308 23.83 -10.86 34.09
N GLY A 309 24.38 -11.52 33.06
CA GLY A 309 25.78 -11.89 32.99
C GLY A 309 26.69 -10.79 32.40
N TYR A 310 27.97 -11.14 32.16
CA TYR A 310 28.96 -10.24 31.55
C TYR A 310 28.49 -9.63 30.23
N GLY A 311 27.70 -10.38 29.44
CA GLY A 311 27.15 -9.92 28.17
C GLY A 311 26.27 -8.67 28.30
N ALA A 312 25.58 -8.49 29.42
CA ALA A 312 24.75 -7.31 29.69
C ALA A 312 25.58 -6.02 29.77
N THR A 313 26.78 -6.11 30.36
CA THR A 313 27.72 -4.98 30.43
C THR A 313 28.48 -4.76 29.13
N ALA A 314 28.78 -5.84 28.39
CA ALA A 314 29.58 -5.77 27.17
C ALA A 314 28.78 -5.31 25.94
N ASN A 315 27.48 -5.64 25.85
CA ASN A 315 26.60 -5.21 24.77
C ASN A 315 25.13 -5.08 25.26
N PRO A 316 24.74 -3.92 25.78
CA PRO A 316 23.41 -3.72 26.36
C PRO A 316 22.28 -3.87 25.34
N ASP A 317 22.51 -3.50 24.07
CA ASP A 317 21.51 -3.59 23.00
C ASP A 317 21.09 -5.05 22.74
N ARG A 318 22.05 -5.99 22.82
CA ARG A 318 21.76 -7.41 22.69
C ARG A 318 20.94 -7.95 23.86
N GLY A 319 21.21 -7.46 25.07
CA GLY A 319 20.40 -7.76 26.25
C GLY A 319 18.96 -7.27 26.07
N GLN A 320 18.76 -6.05 25.56
CA GLN A 320 17.40 -5.51 25.30
C GLN A 320 16.60 -6.39 24.34
N ALA A 321 17.22 -6.90 23.28
CA ALA A 321 16.56 -7.79 22.33
C ALA A 321 16.13 -9.12 22.99
N LEU A 322 17.03 -9.73 23.77
CA LEU A 322 16.76 -11.02 24.41
C LEU A 322 15.72 -10.96 25.52
N ARG A 323 15.42 -9.78 26.10
CA ARG A 323 14.33 -9.62 27.08
C ARG A 323 12.96 -10.01 26.54
N GLN A 324 12.77 -9.97 25.22
CA GLN A 324 11.50 -10.34 24.58
C GLN A 324 11.36 -11.85 24.36
N VAL A 325 12.41 -12.62 24.61
CA VAL A 325 12.45 -14.06 24.35
C VAL A 325 11.88 -14.83 25.52
N GLN A 326 11.00 -15.78 25.22
CA GLN A 326 10.50 -16.77 26.17
C GLN A 326 10.65 -18.17 25.62
N VAL A 327 11.04 -19.07 26.50
CA VAL A 327 11.25 -20.48 26.17
C VAL A 327 10.10 -21.26 26.77
N VAL A 328 9.37 -21.98 25.92
CA VAL A 328 8.18 -22.74 26.31
C VAL A 328 8.25 -24.16 25.75
N GLY A 329 7.45 -25.08 26.30
CA GLY A 329 7.46 -26.48 25.90
C GLY A 329 6.85 -26.68 24.51
N MET A 330 5.63 -26.18 24.33
CA MET A 330 4.81 -26.36 23.14
C MET A 330 4.29 -25.02 22.62
N LEU A 331 3.70 -25.03 21.42
CA LEU A 331 3.06 -23.84 20.85
C LEU A 331 1.90 -23.33 21.72
N ASP A 332 1.21 -24.24 22.40
CA ASP A 332 0.03 -23.94 23.23
C ASP A 332 0.38 -23.06 24.41
N ASP A 333 1.53 -23.32 25.04
CA ASP A 333 2.07 -22.51 26.12
C ASP A 333 2.28 -21.05 25.65
N ALA A 334 2.71 -20.84 24.40
CA ALA A 334 2.85 -19.49 23.83
C ALA A 334 1.49 -18.84 23.59
N VAL A 335 0.50 -19.59 23.10
CA VAL A 335 -0.87 -19.10 22.89
C VAL A 335 -1.51 -18.70 24.23
N GLU A 336 -1.37 -19.53 25.26
CA GLU A 336 -1.86 -19.27 26.61
C GLU A 336 -1.18 -18.03 27.22
N GLU A 337 0.14 -17.91 27.08
CA GLU A 337 0.88 -16.77 27.61
C GLU A 337 0.52 -15.46 26.90
N ILE A 338 0.32 -15.48 25.58
CA ILE A 338 -0.20 -14.31 24.84
C ILE A 338 -1.60 -13.97 25.35
N THR A 339 -2.49 -14.95 25.45
CA THR A 339 -3.87 -14.77 25.95
C THR A 339 -3.88 -14.14 27.34
N ARG A 340 -3.00 -14.59 28.23
CA ARG A 340 -2.85 -14.05 29.59
C ARG A 340 -2.39 -12.60 29.59
N ARG A 341 -1.55 -12.20 28.64
CA ARG A 341 -1.01 -10.82 28.53
C ARG A 341 -1.95 -9.84 27.86
N SER A 342 -2.58 -10.27 26.77
CA SER A 342 -3.43 -9.43 25.93
C SER A 342 -4.89 -9.44 26.37
N GLY A 343 -5.32 -10.46 27.13
CA GLY A 343 -6.73 -10.72 27.44
C GLY A 343 -7.50 -11.40 26.30
N GLN A 344 -6.85 -11.73 25.18
CA GLN A 344 -7.47 -12.33 23.99
C GLN A 344 -6.56 -13.38 23.35
N ALA A 345 -7.15 -14.51 22.93
CA ALA A 345 -6.40 -15.54 22.21
C ALA A 345 -5.88 -15.02 20.87
N PRO A 346 -4.60 -15.26 20.52
CA PRO A 346 -4.03 -14.78 19.27
C PRO A 346 -4.58 -15.53 18.05
N LYS A 347 -4.65 -14.82 16.92
CA LYS A 347 -4.73 -15.45 15.60
C LYS A 347 -3.43 -16.18 15.31
N VAL A 348 -3.48 -17.49 15.14
CA VAL A 348 -2.30 -18.33 14.90
C VAL A 348 -2.10 -18.47 13.39
N VAL A 349 -1.00 -17.91 12.88
CA VAL A 349 -0.68 -17.90 11.46
C VAL A 349 0.56 -18.71 11.19
N CYS A 350 0.40 -19.86 10.54
CA CYS A 350 1.53 -20.70 10.14
C CYS A 350 2.24 -20.13 8.91
N THR A 351 3.52 -20.45 8.77
CA THR A 351 4.32 -20.09 7.59
C THR A 351 4.65 -21.33 6.75
N SER A 352 4.80 -21.13 5.44
CA SER A 352 5.14 -22.21 4.51
C SER A 352 5.99 -21.68 3.37
N ALA A 353 6.99 -22.46 2.97
CA ALA A 353 7.80 -22.19 1.78
C ALA A 353 7.09 -22.60 0.47
N LYS A 354 5.96 -23.32 0.54
CA LYS A 354 5.28 -23.90 -0.62
C LYS A 354 3.99 -23.17 -0.96
N ALA A 355 2.99 -23.31 -0.11
CA ALA A 355 1.64 -22.82 -0.35
C ALA A 355 1.05 -22.23 0.92
N GLY A 356 0.27 -21.17 0.75
CA GLY A 356 -0.46 -20.48 1.80
C GLY A 356 -1.58 -19.65 1.18
N THR A 357 -2.69 -19.52 1.90
CA THR A 357 -3.90 -18.84 1.44
C THR A 357 -3.99 -17.41 1.95
N LEU A 358 -3.45 -17.13 3.15
CA LEU A 358 -3.47 -15.80 3.75
C LEU A 358 -2.47 -14.87 3.07
N THR A 359 -2.92 -13.64 2.79
CA THR A 359 -2.06 -12.55 2.31
C THR A 359 -1.50 -11.76 3.49
N PHE A 360 -0.42 -11.03 3.26
CA PHE A 360 0.12 -10.08 4.25
C PHE A 360 -0.94 -9.05 4.66
N ALA A 361 -1.67 -8.47 3.69
CA ALA A 361 -2.74 -7.51 3.94
C ALA A 361 -3.86 -8.07 4.85
N HIS A 362 -4.23 -9.34 4.68
CA HIS A 362 -5.22 -9.98 5.54
C HIS A 362 -4.71 -10.07 6.98
N VAL A 363 -3.46 -10.53 7.19
CA VAL A 363 -2.87 -10.62 8.53
C VAL A 363 -2.70 -9.22 9.14
N GLN A 364 -2.31 -8.22 8.34
CA GLN A 364 -2.19 -6.83 8.78
C GLN A 364 -3.51 -6.25 9.27
N SER A 365 -4.65 -6.62 8.66
CA SER A 365 -5.96 -6.13 9.09
C SER A 365 -6.37 -6.58 10.50
N TRP A 366 -5.75 -7.62 11.07
CA TRP A 366 -6.01 -8.07 12.43
C TRP A 366 -5.22 -7.30 13.49
N LEU A 367 -4.00 -6.86 13.15
CA LEU A 367 -3.07 -6.27 14.12
C LEU A 367 -3.57 -5.03 14.89
N PRO A 368 -4.49 -4.18 14.36
CA PRO A 368 -5.05 -3.09 15.14
C PRO A 368 -5.88 -3.54 16.35
N GLU A 369 -6.55 -4.70 16.26
CA GLU A 369 -7.57 -5.13 17.23
C GLU A 369 -7.20 -6.43 17.96
N GLU A 370 -6.48 -7.33 17.32
CA GLU A 370 -6.23 -8.69 17.82
C GLU A 370 -4.73 -9.02 17.90
N PRO A 371 -4.29 -9.81 18.89
CA PRO A 371 -2.95 -10.36 18.87
C PRO A 371 -2.81 -11.40 17.75
N VAL A 372 -1.66 -11.44 17.09
CA VAL A 372 -1.34 -12.37 16.00
C VAL A 372 -0.04 -13.09 16.33
N LEU A 373 -0.03 -14.41 16.24
CA LEU A 373 1.14 -15.26 16.44
C LEU A 373 1.61 -15.86 15.12
N ILE A 374 2.76 -15.42 14.62
CA ILE A 374 3.41 -16.00 13.43
C ILE A 374 4.23 -17.22 13.84
N VAL A 375 3.90 -18.38 13.27
CA VAL A 375 4.53 -19.66 13.59
C VAL A 375 5.52 -20.06 12.50
N LEU A 376 6.79 -20.14 12.88
CA LEU A 376 7.92 -20.53 12.05
C LEU A 376 8.40 -21.94 12.44
N GLY A 377 8.52 -22.84 11.47
CA GLY A 377 9.10 -24.17 11.69
C GLY A 377 10.58 -24.23 11.30
N THR A 378 11.42 -24.86 12.11
CA THR A 378 12.87 -25.00 11.91
C THR A 378 13.30 -26.25 11.10
N GLY A 379 12.32 -27.08 10.71
CA GLY A 379 12.51 -28.27 9.86
C GLY A 379 12.20 -28.02 8.37
N HIS A 380 11.66 -29.04 7.70
CA HIS A 380 11.19 -28.98 6.30
C HIS A 380 9.69 -28.65 6.20
N GLY A 381 9.05 -28.36 7.33
CA GLY A 381 7.64 -27.98 7.44
C GLY A 381 7.14 -28.15 8.87
N LEU A 382 6.04 -27.48 9.20
CA LEU A 382 5.30 -27.72 10.43
C LEU A 382 4.52 -29.04 10.33
N HIS A 383 4.41 -29.75 11.45
CA HIS A 383 3.58 -30.96 11.51
C HIS A 383 2.09 -30.60 11.36
N LYS A 384 1.28 -31.54 10.83
CA LYS A 384 -0.15 -31.33 10.58
C LYS A 384 -0.92 -30.86 11.83
N SER A 385 -0.58 -31.39 13.01
CA SER A 385 -1.21 -30.97 14.27
C SER A 385 -1.03 -29.49 14.61
N VAL A 386 -0.01 -28.82 14.08
CA VAL A 386 0.19 -27.37 14.23
C VAL A 386 -0.63 -26.62 13.18
N LEU A 387 -0.65 -27.12 11.94
CA LEU A 387 -1.39 -26.51 10.84
C LEU A 387 -2.91 -26.54 11.07
N ASP A 388 -3.44 -27.68 11.53
CA ASP A 388 -4.88 -27.88 11.78
C ASP A 388 -5.44 -26.95 12.87
N ARG A 389 -4.56 -26.35 13.68
CA ARG A 389 -4.91 -25.45 14.78
C ARG A 389 -4.66 -23.97 14.47
N SER A 390 -4.25 -23.68 13.23
CA SER A 390 -3.99 -22.31 12.78
C SER A 390 -5.20 -21.68 12.11
N ASP A 391 -5.35 -20.35 12.23
CA ASP A 391 -6.33 -19.56 11.48
C ASP A 391 -5.99 -19.50 9.97
N GLY A 392 -4.77 -19.91 9.60
CA GLY A 392 -4.39 -20.15 8.22
C GLY A 392 -2.88 -20.18 8.02
N THR A 393 -2.48 -20.37 6.76
CA THR A 393 -1.06 -20.35 6.36
C THR A 393 -0.76 -19.12 5.52
N LEU A 394 0.22 -18.32 5.96
CA LEU A 394 0.72 -17.17 5.22
C LEU A 394 1.37 -17.62 3.92
N ARG A 395 1.05 -16.90 2.83
CA ARG A 395 1.65 -17.13 1.52
C ARG A 395 3.18 -17.01 1.60
N ALA A 396 3.88 -17.88 0.86
CA ALA A 396 5.33 -17.89 0.82
C ALA A 396 5.91 -16.53 0.39
N VAL A 397 7.06 -16.16 0.95
CA VAL A 397 7.74 -14.88 0.73
C VAL A 397 7.98 -14.59 -0.77
N ARG A 398 8.30 -15.60 -1.57
CA ARG A 398 8.47 -15.49 -3.03
C ARG A 398 7.71 -16.61 -3.75
N TYR A 399 6.39 -16.63 -3.60
CA TYR A 399 5.52 -17.68 -4.16
C TYR A 399 5.49 -17.77 -5.71
N LEU A 400 6.01 -16.77 -6.43
CA LEU A 400 6.14 -16.79 -7.88
C LEU A 400 7.45 -17.43 -8.37
N ASP A 401 8.46 -17.53 -7.50
CA ASP A 401 9.77 -18.07 -7.85
C ASP A 401 9.90 -19.54 -7.42
N ALA A 402 10.73 -20.29 -8.15
CA ALA A 402 11.05 -21.67 -7.78
C ALA A 402 11.94 -21.77 -6.53
N TYR A 403 12.72 -20.73 -6.22
CA TYR A 403 13.61 -20.71 -5.06
C TYR A 403 12.86 -20.32 -3.79
N ASN A 404 12.73 -21.26 -2.86
CA ASN A 404 12.03 -21.07 -1.59
C ASN A 404 12.84 -21.53 -0.36
N HIS A 405 14.16 -21.70 -0.51
CA HIS A 405 15.05 -22.24 0.51
C HIS A 405 15.69 -21.14 1.37
N LEU A 406 14.86 -20.34 2.05
CA LEU A 406 15.34 -19.33 3.00
C LEU A 406 15.68 -19.97 4.35
N SER A 407 16.68 -19.43 5.05
CA SER A 407 16.84 -19.71 6.48
C SER A 407 15.63 -19.17 7.25
N VAL A 408 15.28 -19.80 8.37
CA VAL A 408 14.13 -19.36 9.18
C VAL A 408 14.27 -17.91 9.66
N ARG A 409 15.51 -17.46 9.94
CA ARG A 409 15.83 -16.09 10.36
C ARG A 409 15.62 -15.08 9.25
N SER A 410 16.06 -15.42 8.03
CA SER A 410 15.83 -14.61 6.83
C SER A 410 14.34 -14.53 6.52
N ALA A 411 13.63 -15.65 6.59
CA ALA A 411 12.19 -15.69 6.40
C ALA A 411 11.46 -14.83 7.45
N ALA A 412 11.81 -14.96 8.73
CA ALA A 412 11.24 -14.16 9.82
C ALA A 412 11.42 -12.66 9.57
N SER A 413 12.65 -12.25 9.22
CA SER A 413 12.97 -10.84 8.95
C SER A 413 12.10 -10.26 7.84
N ILE A 414 11.98 -10.97 6.71
CA ILE A 414 11.18 -10.50 5.56
C ILE A 414 9.69 -10.54 5.86
N ILE A 415 9.21 -11.55 6.59
CA ILE A 415 7.80 -11.67 6.95
C ILE A 415 7.39 -10.50 7.87
N ILE A 416 8.20 -10.21 8.89
CA ILE A 416 7.92 -9.14 9.85
C ILE A 416 7.98 -7.77 9.17
N ASP A 417 9.00 -7.51 8.33
CA ASP A 417 9.11 -6.30 7.52
C ASP A 417 7.88 -6.09 6.62
N ARG A 418 7.39 -7.12 5.93
CA ARG A 418 6.19 -7.00 5.09
C ARG A 418 4.89 -6.83 5.86
N LEU A 419 4.83 -7.26 7.11
CA LEU A 419 3.65 -7.09 7.97
C LEU A 419 3.64 -5.70 8.63
N LEU A 420 4.78 -5.12 8.95
CA LEU A 420 4.84 -3.89 9.73
C LEU A 420 5.41 -2.70 8.93
N GLY A 421 6.50 -2.91 8.19
CA GLY A 421 7.25 -1.83 7.54
C GLY A 421 7.69 -0.74 8.52
N ASP A 422 7.94 0.46 8.01
CA ASP A 422 8.27 1.64 8.84
C ASP A 422 7.02 2.34 9.44
N ALA A 423 5.86 2.02 8.86
CA ALA A 423 4.56 2.63 9.07
C ALA A 423 3.73 1.93 10.16
N GLY A 424 4.09 0.70 10.53
CA GLY A 424 3.39 -0.17 11.46
C GLY A 424 4.05 -0.31 12.83
#